data_AF-A0A4Q3CX07-F1
#
_entry.id   AF-A0A4Q3CX07-F1
#
_cell.length_a   1.000
_cell.length_b   1.000
_cell.length_c   1.000
_cell.angle_alpha   90.00
_cell.angle_beta   90.00
_cell.angle_gamma   90.00
#
_symmetry.space_group_name_H-M   'P 1'
#
loop_
_entity.id
_entity.type
_entity.pdbx_description
1 polymer ?
#
loop_
_entity_poly.entity_id
_entity_poly.type
_entity_poly.pdbx_seq_one_letter_code
_entity_poly.pdbx_strand_id
1 'polypeptide(L)'
;MAEQYIDKELLKIIRTNIWSLANKKKITLEDIQDRTGFSYSQVYRIVRGENNISVSGLIAVCKALEIQPKEVFNFELAIPKYPPLRKERKR
;
A
#
# COMPACT_ATOMS: atom_id res chain seq x y z
N MET A 1 -8.75 -16.59 -16.59
CA MET A 1 -8.57 -16.23 -15.17
C MET A 1 -9.32 -14.94 -14.93
N ALA A 2 -10.03 -14.78 -13.81
CA ALA A 2 -10.65 -13.50 -13.49
C ALA A 2 -9.56 -12.43 -13.35
N GLU A 3 -9.78 -11.28 -13.97
CA GLU A 3 -8.86 -10.15 -13.86
C GLU A 3 -8.82 -9.68 -12.40
N GLN A 4 -7.62 -9.41 -11.89
CA GLN A 4 -7.48 -8.95 -10.52
C GLN A 4 -8.09 -7.55 -10.39
N TYR A 5 -8.95 -7.34 -9.40
CA TYR A 5 -9.41 -5.99 -9.07
C TYR A 5 -8.23 -5.14 -8.58
N ILE A 6 -8.10 -3.94 -9.16
CA ILE A 6 -7.06 -2.95 -8.81
C ILE A 6 -7.72 -1.60 -8.61
N ASP A 7 -7.72 -1.12 -7.37
CA ASP A 7 -8.09 0.25 -7.04
C ASP A 7 -6.88 1.16 -7.24
N LYS A 8 -6.79 1.78 -8.42
CA LYS A 8 -5.65 2.63 -8.80
C LYS A 8 -5.54 3.90 -7.95
N GLU A 9 -6.68 4.49 -7.57
CA GLU A 9 -6.68 5.73 -6.78
C GLU A 9 -6.22 5.46 -5.35
N LEU A 10 -6.72 4.39 -4.72
CA LEU A 10 -6.26 3.98 -3.39
C LEU A 10 -4.76 3.66 -3.39
N LEU A 11 -4.29 2.91 -4.39
CA LEU A 11 -2.86 2.57 -4.52
C LEU A 11 -1.99 3.82 -4.69
N LYS A 12 -2.47 4.83 -5.42
CA LYS A 12 -1.77 6.11 -5.58
C LYS A 12 -1.68 6.88 -4.26
N ILE A 13 -2.74 6.90 -3.45
CA ILE A 13 -2.73 7.52 -2.11
C ILE A 13 -1.72 6.82 -1.21
N ILE A 14 -1.77 5.49 -1.14
CA ILE A 14 -0.86 4.68 -0.33
C ILE A 14 0.60 4.95 -0.72
N ARG A 15 0.93 4.94 -2.01
CA ARG A 15 2.29 5.19 -2.50
C ARG A 15 2.77 6.61 -2.25
N THR A 16 1.89 7.59 -2.41
CA THR A 16 2.19 8.99 -2.06
C THR A 16 2.58 9.11 -0.58
N ASN A 17 1.85 8.42 0.31
CA ASN A 17 2.14 8.42 1.73
C ASN A 17 3.47 7.73 2.05
N ILE A 18 3.72 6.54 1.49
CA ILE A 18 5.00 5.83 1.66
C ILE A 18 6.17 6.73 1.22
N TRP A 19 6.07 7.32 0.02
CA TRP A 19 7.15 8.15 -0.52
C TRP A 19 7.35 9.44 0.27
N SER A 20 6.28 10.07 0.74
CA SER A 20 6.37 11.24 1.62
C SER A 20 7.10 10.90 2.92
N LEU A 21 6.76 9.76 3.56
CA LEU A 21 7.40 9.30 4.79
C LEU A 21 8.89 8.95 4.57
N ALA A 22 9.22 8.31 3.44
CA ALA A 22 10.60 8.03 3.06
C ALA A 22 11.41 9.33 2.89
N ASN A 23 10.89 10.32 2.15
CA ASN A 23 11.55 11.60 1.92
C ASN A 23 11.76 12.39 3.22
N LYS A 24 10.78 12.39 4.14
CA LYS A 24 10.93 13.04 5.46
C LYS A 24 12.11 12.46 6.26
N LYS A 25 12.38 11.16 6.09
CA LYS A 25 13.50 10.46 6.72
C LYS A 25 14.78 10.44 5.86
N LYS A 26 14.76 11.04 4.67
CA LYS A 26 15.85 11.01 3.68
C LYS A 26 16.29 9.59 3.29
N ILE A 27 15.33 8.66 3.23
CA ILE A 27 15.56 7.27 2.82
C ILE A 27 15.28 7.13 1.32
N THR A 28 16.25 6.62 0.56
CA THR A 28 16.18 6.39 -0.89
C THR A 28 15.55 5.04 -1.24
N LEU A 29 15.32 4.76 -2.54
CA LEU A 29 14.82 3.45 -2.96
C LEU A 29 15.90 2.37 -2.78
N GLU A 30 17.16 2.75 -2.98
CA GLU A 30 18.35 1.95 -2.80
C GLU A 30 18.49 1.54 -1.32
N ASP A 31 18.30 2.49 -0.39
CA ASP A 31 18.28 2.18 1.05
C ASP A 31 17.19 1.15 1.40
N ILE A 32 16.00 1.27 0.79
CA ILE A 32 14.90 0.31 1.01
C ILE A 32 15.29 -1.05 0.43
N GLN A 33 15.92 -1.09 -0.74
CA GLN A 33 16.45 -2.33 -1.33
C GLN A 33 17.44 -3.00 -0.38
N ASP A 34 18.43 -2.26 0.12
CA ASP A 34 19.46 -2.79 1.01
C ASP A 34 18.86 -3.31 2.32
N ARG A 35 17.86 -2.60 2.87
CA ARG A 35 17.17 -2.99 4.11
C ARG A 35 16.20 -4.16 3.97
N THR A 36 15.64 -4.37 2.77
CA THR A 36 14.63 -5.44 2.54
C THR A 36 15.21 -6.68 1.86
N GLY A 37 16.35 -6.55 1.19
CA GLY A 37 16.89 -7.58 0.29
C GLY A 37 16.09 -7.76 -1.00
N PHE A 38 15.14 -6.87 -1.29
CA PHE A 38 14.38 -6.90 -2.55
C PHE A 38 15.21 -6.35 -3.70
N SER A 39 14.90 -6.77 -4.93
CA SER A 39 15.46 -6.11 -6.10
C SER A 39 14.96 -4.67 -6.21
N TYR A 40 15.75 -3.79 -6.83
CA TYR A 40 15.34 -2.42 -7.12
C TYR A 40 13.96 -2.36 -7.82
N SER A 41 13.71 -3.27 -8.77
CA SER A 41 12.43 -3.31 -9.50
C SER A 41 11.26 -3.71 -8.61
N GLN A 42 11.46 -4.60 -7.62
CA GLN A 42 10.45 -4.92 -6.62
C GLN A 42 10.17 -3.72 -5.72
N VAL A 43 11.21 -3.05 -5.22
CA VAL A 43 11.06 -1.83 -4.40
C VAL A 43 10.32 -0.76 -5.19
N TYR A 44 10.74 -0.49 -6.42
CA TYR A 44 10.09 0.47 -7.30
C TYR A 44 8.61 0.13 -7.51
N ARG A 45 8.28 -1.13 -7.82
CA ARG A 45 6.88 -1.56 -7.99
C ARG A 45 6.03 -1.33 -6.73
N ILE A 46 6.60 -1.54 -5.55
CA ILE A 46 5.90 -1.32 -4.28
C ILE A 46 5.71 0.18 -4.02
N VAL A 47 6.79 0.96 -4.07
CA VAL A 47 6.82 2.37 -3.61
C VAL A 47 6.32 3.36 -4.66
N ARG A 48 6.62 3.13 -5.95
CA ARG A 48 6.43 4.10 -7.04
C ARG A 48 5.64 3.58 -8.25
N GLY A 49 5.41 2.26 -8.35
CA GLY A 49 4.75 1.65 -9.49
C GLY A 49 3.24 1.88 -9.56
N GLU A 50 2.57 1.14 -10.46
CA GLU A 50 1.11 1.21 -10.66
C GLU A 50 0.39 -0.12 -10.39
N ASN A 51 1.14 -1.23 -10.35
CA ASN A 51 0.60 -2.57 -10.14
C ASN A 51 0.01 -2.76 -8.74
N ASN A 52 -0.76 -3.83 -8.52
CA ASN A 52 -1.12 -4.18 -7.15
C ASN A 52 0.12 -4.57 -6.33
N ILE A 53 0.07 -4.34 -5.02
CA ILE A 53 1.16 -4.69 -4.10
C ILE A 53 0.66 -5.71 -3.08
N SER A 54 1.54 -6.60 -2.64
CA SER A 54 1.22 -7.50 -1.54
C SER A 54 1.29 -6.74 -0.21
N VAL A 55 0.43 -7.12 0.75
CA VAL A 55 0.49 -6.61 2.11
C VAL A 55 1.86 -6.90 2.72
N SER A 56 2.41 -8.10 2.53
CA SER A 56 3.75 -8.46 3.03
C SER A 56 4.85 -7.55 2.48
N GLY A 57 4.78 -7.19 1.19
CA GLY A 57 5.72 -6.24 0.58
C GLY A 57 5.60 -4.84 1.17
N LEU A 58 4.37 -4.36 1.39
CA LEU A 58 4.11 -3.10 2.07
C LEU A 58 4.69 -3.09 3.50
N ILE A 59 4.46 -4.16 4.27
CA ILE A 59 4.96 -4.26 5.65
C ILE A 59 6.50 -4.32 5.69
N ALA A 60 7.13 -5.01 4.74
CA ALA A 60 8.59 -5.00 4.61
C ALA A 60 9.13 -3.58 4.37
N VAL A 61 8.49 -2.81 3.49
CA VAL A 61 8.83 -1.40 3.26
C VAL A 61 8.59 -0.56 4.51
N CYS A 62 7.48 -0.75 5.23
CA CYS A 62 7.23 -0.02 6.49
C CYS A 62 8.34 -0.27 7.53
N LYS A 63 8.78 -1.52 7.66
CA LYS A 63 9.92 -1.88 8.52
C LYS A 63 11.21 -1.22 8.06
N ALA A 64 11.50 -1.24 6.76
CA ALA A 64 12.69 -0.59 6.18
C ALA A 64 12.68 0.93 6.39
N LEU A 65 11.50 1.55 6.38
CA LEU A 65 11.32 2.98 6.68
C LEU A 65 11.23 3.29 8.19
N GLU A 66 11.24 2.26 9.05
CA GLU A 66 11.07 2.39 10.50
C GLU A 66 9.80 3.17 10.87
N ILE A 67 8.68 2.85 10.23
CA ILE A 67 7.36 3.46 10.45
C ILE A 67 6.33 2.40 10.80
N GLN A 68 5.25 2.83 11.45
CA GLN A 68 4.08 2.00 11.68
C GLN A 68 3.18 2.02 10.43
N PRO A 69 2.57 0.87 10.04
CA PRO A 69 1.67 0.81 8.88
C PRO A 69 0.51 1.81 8.95
N LYS A 70 0.01 2.11 10.15
CA LYS A 70 -1.06 3.11 10.35
C LYS A 70 -0.71 4.50 9.80
N GLU A 71 0.58 4.84 9.73
CA GLU A 71 1.04 6.12 9.18
C GLU A 71 0.85 6.17 7.66
N VAL A 72 0.98 5.02 6.97
CA VAL A 72 0.70 4.89 5.54
C VAL A 72 -0.80 4.96 5.28
N PHE A 73 -1.60 4.35 6.16
CA PHE A 73 -3.07 4.31 6.07
C PHE A 73 -3.76 5.50 6.74
N ASN A 74 -3.05 6.60 6.99
CA ASN A 74 -3.62 7.79 7.60
C ASN A 74 -4.38 8.63 6.56
N PHE A 75 -5.53 8.13 6.11
CA PHE A 75 -6.45 8.80 5.19
C PHE A 75 -7.89 8.32 5.40
N GLU A 76 -8.85 9.09 4.90
CA GLU A 76 -10.27 8.74 4.96
C GLU A 76 -10.76 8.24 3.61
N LEU A 77 -11.69 7.28 3.64
CA LEU A 77 -12.37 6.75 2.46
C LEU A 77 -13.88 6.95 2.59
N ALA A 78 -14.53 7.28 1.48
CA ALA A 78 -15.98 7.26 1.40
C ALA A 78 -16.49 5.82 1.43
N ILE A 79 -17.17 5.43 2.50
CA ILE A 79 -17.76 4.11 2.64
C ILE A 79 -19.22 4.16 2.16
N PRO A 80 -19.58 3.51 1.05
CA PRO A 80 -20.95 3.51 0.58
C PRO A 80 -21.86 2.68 1.51
N LYS A 81 -23.14 3.03 1.55
CA LYS A 81 -24.15 2.25 2.28
C LYS A 81 -24.52 1.02 1.46
N TYR A 82 -24.14 -0.16 1.94
CA TYR A 82 -24.51 -1.43 1.33
C TYR A 82 -25.89 -1.91 1.82
N PRO A 83 -26.63 -2.70 1.00
CA PRO A 83 -27.85 -3.35 1.46
C PRO A 83 -27.61 -4.28 2.66
N PRO A 84 -28.65 -4.64 3.42
CA PRO A 84 -28.54 -5.57 4.54
C PRO A 84 -27.84 -6.88 4.15
N LEU A 85 -27.22 -7.51 5.16
CA LEU A 85 -26.50 -8.76 4.97
C LEU A 85 -27.46 -9.83 4.44
N ARG A 86 -26.92 -10.80 3.69
CA ARG A 86 -27.74 -11.87 3.10
C ARG A 86 -28.65 -12.57 4.12
N LYS A 87 -28.16 -12.76 5.35
CA LYS A 87 -28.90 -13.38 6.47
C LYS A 87 -30.08 -12.55 6.99
N GLU A 88 -30.07 -11.24 6.76
CA GLU A 88 -31.09 -10.28 7.20
C GLU A 88 -32.17 -10.04 6.12
N ARG A 89 -31.91 -10.47 4.88
CA ARG A 89 -32.90 -10.43 3.81
C ARG A 89 -33.93 -11.54 4.07
N LYS A 90 -35.04 -11.20 4.73
CA LYS A 90 -36.20 -12.10 4.83
C LYS A 90 -36.56 -12.54 3.41
N ARG A 91 -36.72 -13.86 3.21
CA ARG A 91 -37.32 -14.41 1.97
C ARG A 91 -38.74 -13.89 1.83
#